data_AF-A0A959PV56-F1
#
_entry.id   AF-A0A959PV56-F1
#
_cell.length_a   1.000
_cell.length_b   1.000
_cell.length_c   1.000
_cell.angle_alpha   90.00
_cell.angle_beta   90.00
_cell.angle_gamma   90.00
#
_symmetry.space_group_name_H-M   'P 1'
#
loop_
_entity.id
_entity.type
_entity.pdbx_description
1 polymer ?
#
loop_
_entity_poly.entity_id
_entity_poly.type
_entity_poly.pdbx_seq_one_letter_code
_entity_poly.pdbx_strand_id
1 'polypeptide(L)'
;MKNGPDTIYGELFNDVQLQAIFPDSKTFTDCTPKSDAKNILVSYDAAKKNPDFDLLAFVMEHFEMPATPTGNFTADNTRPVEEHIELLWDVLKREKDKDIPGSSLLPLPYPYIVPGGRFNEIYYWDSFFTMQGLKVSGRVDMIESMVKNFAWLIDTVGFIPNGNRTYFLGRSQPPFFAQMVDLLAELKGKDIYKEYLPALEKEYAFWMDRKKEGPAAQRRTFLTDSGALVNRYWDDQPVPRQESYKEDVEDAQKYKGDKEDFYRNIRAACESGWDFSARWLSDPMKLHTIQTTKLIPVDLNCLLYGLEVTLQHAYNHLGMKEKGTGMYNKSKERAAAIFAYCWNEKEGFYFDYHIEKKETTPIKSLAGIFPLYFKLATAKQAERCATYLKEHFLKAGGLVTTPIHSGQQWDAPNGWAPLQYMAYKGLKNY
;
A
#
# COMPACT_ATOMS: atom_id res chain seq x y z
N MET A 1 -6.85 13.58 14.14
CA MET A 1 -5.80 13.16 13.18
C MET A 1 -4.92 14.35 12.86
N LYS A 2 -3.62 14.16 12.62
CA LYS A 2 -2.75 15.23 12.11
C LYS A 2 -3.23 15.66 10.71
N ASN A 3 -3.14 16.94 10.39
CA ASN A 3 -3.59 17.49 9.09
C ASN A 3 -2.52 17.28 8.01
N GLY A 4 -2.95 17.14 6.75
CA GLY A 4 -2.07 17.09 5.59
C GLY A 4 -1.53 18.46 5.18
N PRO A 5 -0.50 18.53 4.30
CA PRO A 5 0.08 19.79 3.84
C PRO A 5 -0.91 20.73 3.15
N ASP A 6 -1.87 20.17 2.41
CA ASP A 6 -2.98 20.91 1.78
C ASP A 6 -3.84 21.67 2.81
N THR A 7 -4.13 21.03 3.94
CA THR A 7 -4.91 21.63 5.02
C THR A 7 -4.07 22.60 5.86
N ILE A 8 -2.79 22.30 6.06
CA ILE A 8 -1.89 23.14 6.87
C ILE A 8 -1.52 24.44 6.13
N TYR A 9 -1.19 24.34 4.84
CA TYR A 9 -0.66 25.47 4.05
C TYR A 9 -1.67 26.06 3.06
N GLY A 10 -2.85 25.44 2.88
CA GLY A 10 -3.99 26.05 2.18
C GLY A 10 -3.65 26.58 0.78
N GLU A 11 -3.84 27.89 0.58
CA GLU A 11 -3.57 28.56 -0.69
C GLU A 11 -2.11 28.43 -1.14
N LEU A 12 -1.14 28.57 -0.22
CA LEU A 12 0.28 28.38 -0.53
C LEU A 12 0.54 26.99 -1.11
N PHE A 13 -0.09 25.95 -0.55
CA PHE A 13 0.04 24.59 -1.10
C PHE A 13 -0.51 24.50 -2.52
N ASN A 14 -1.71 25.03 -2.76
CA ASN A 14 -2.33 25.01 -4.08
C ASN A 14 -1.47 25.73 -5.12
N ASP A 15 -0.93 26.90 -4.77
CA ASP A 15 -0.11 27.70 -5.68
C ASP A 15 1.21 26.99 -6.01
N VAL A 16 1.89 26.41 -5.01
CA VAL A 16 3.12 25.64 -5.23
C VAL A 16 2.89 24.45 -6.15
N GLN A 17 1.83 23.67 -5.90
CA GLN A 17 1.53 22.48 -6.69
C GLN A 17 1.10 22.82 -8.13
N LEU A 18 0.20 23.79 -8.31
CA LEU A 18 -0.38 24.09 -9.62
C LEU A 18 0.54 24.91 -10.52
N GLN A 19 1.39 25.77 -9.95
CA GLN A 19 2.43 26.48 -10.71
C GLN A 19 3.61 25.58 -11.08
N ALA A 20 3.67 24.36 -10.52
CA ALA A 20 4.70 23.36 -10.81
C ALA A 20 6.13 23.90 -10.70
N ILE A 21 6.39 24.66 -9.63
CA ILE A 21 7.72 25.21 -9.33
C ILE A 21 8.76 24.11 -9.04
N PHE A 22 8.29 22.90 -8.71
CA PHE A 22 9.10 21.69 -8.62
C PHE A 22 8.67 20.68 -9.70
N PRO A 23 9.60 19.87 -10.23
CA PRO A 23 9.29 18.87 -11.26
C PRO A 23 8.50 17.67 -10.74
N ASP A 24 8.52 17.41 -9.43
CA ASP A 24 7.77 16.33 -8.77
C ASP A 24 6.86 16.95 -7.70
N SER A 25 5.55 16.74 -7.83
CA SER A 25 4.50 17.17 -6.89
C SER A 25 4.73 16.71 -5.44
N LYS A 26 5.49 15.64 -5.22
CA LYS A 26 5.84 15.15 -3.87
C LYS A 26 6.92 15.99 -3.19
N THR A 27 7.65 16.81 -3.94
CA THR A 27 8.78 17.58 -3.39
C THR A 27 8.31 18.53 -2.28
N PHE A 28 7.28 19.33 -2.55
CA PHE A 28 6.77 20.29 -1.57
C PHE A 28 6.03 19.63 -0.41
N THR A 29 5.35 18.50 -0.66
CA THR A 29 4.66 17.77 0.41
C THR A 29 5.62 17.21 1.45
N ASP A 30 6.89 17.04 1.08
CA ASP A 30 7.94 16.50 1.92
C ASP A 30 8.86 17.56 2.52
N CYS A 31 8.71 18.82 2.09
CA CYS A 31 9.42 19.94 2.67
C CYS A 31 9.10 20.08 4.16
N THR A 32 10.11 20.44 4.94
CA THR A 32 9.96 20.68 6.38
C THR A 32 9.91 22.19 6.62
N PRO A 33 8.89 22.72 7.32
CA PRO A 33 8.81 24.16 7.57
C PRO A 33 9.93 24.61 8.52
N LYS A 34 10.55 25.76 8.22
CA LYS A 34 11.60 26.37 9.08
C LYS A 34 11.02 27.14 10.27
N SER A 35 9.72 27.40 10.28
CA SER A 35 9.01 28.11 11.35
C SER A 35 7.54 27.68 11.41
N ASP A 36 6.77 28.19 12.38
CA ASP A 36 5.36 27.84 12.52
C ASP A 36 4.57 28.14 11.23
N ALA A 37 3.73 27.20 10.81
CA ALA A 37 2.96 27.29 9.57
C ALA A 37 2.10 28.56 9.51
N LYS A 38 1.55 29.04 10.63
CA LYS A 38 0.76 30.28 10.65
C LYS A 38 1.62 31.50 10.30
N ASN A 39 2.86 31.53 10.78
CA ASN A 39 3.78 32.63 10.47
C ASN A 39 4.17 32.60 8.99
N ILE A 40 4.44 31.41 8.43
CA ILE A 40 4.71 31.25 7.00
C ILE A 40 3.53 31.75 6.17
N LEU A 41 2.29 31.40 6.54
CA LEU A 41 1.10 31.87 5.82
C LEU A 41 0.88 33.38 5.90
N VAL A 42 1.13 34.00 7.06
CA VAL A 42 1.10 35.47 7.20
C VAL A 42 2.15 36.12 6.31
N SER A 43 3.37 35.57 6.27
CA SER A 43 4.43 36.04 5.36
C SER A 43 4.04 35.86 3.90
N TYR A 44 3.40 34.74 3.55
CA TYR A 44 2.94 34.46 2.19
C TYR A 44 1.88 35.46 1.73
N ASP A 45 0.87 35.72 2.56
CA ASP A 45 -0.21 36.66 2.26
C ASP A 45 0.27 38.11 2.09
N ALA A 46 1.37 38.46 2.75
CA ALA A 46 2.03 39.74 2.56
C ALA A 46 2.88 39.75 1.27
N ALA A 47 3.69 38.71 1.06
CA ALA A 47 4.65 38.63 -0.04
C ALA A 47 3.97 38.52 -1.41
N LYS A 48 2.88 37.73 -1.53
CA LYS A 48 2.17 37.49 -2.79
C LYS A 48 1.51 38.73 -3.41
N LYS A 49 1.40 39.83 -2.65
CA LYS A 49 0.89 41.13 -3.14
C LYS A 49 1.94 41.93 -3.91
N ASN A 50 3.22 41.56 -3.81
CA ASN A 50 4.30 42.20 -4.55
C ASN A 50 4.29 41.70 -6.01
N PRO A 51 4.26 42.60 -7.03
CA PRO A 51 4.36 42.20 -8.44
C PRO A 51 5.62 41.39 -8.78
N ASP A 52 6.71 41.58 -8.04
CA ASP A 52 7.99 40.87 -8.23
C ASP A 52 8.11 39.60 -7.36
N PHE A 53 7.00 39.10 -6.82
CA PHE A 53 7.00 37.91 -5.96
C PHE A 53 7.45 36.65 -6.71
N ASP A 54 8.48 36.00 -6.18
CA ASP A 54 8.97 34.69 -6.64
C ASP A 54 8.59 33.60 -5.64
N LEU A 55 7.64 32.74 -6.03
CA LEU A 55 7.14 31.65 -5.20
C LEU A 55 8.22 30.61 -4.87
N LEU A 56 9.14 30.33 -5.80
CA LEU A 56 10.23 29.38 -5.55
C LEU A 56 11.19 29.95 -4.52
N ALA A 57 11.57 31.22 -4.66
CA ALA A 57 12.42 31.90 -3.68
C ALA A 57 11.77 31.90 -2.29
N PHE A 58 10.46 32.18 -2.20
CA PHE A 58 9.70 32.14 -0.96
C PHE A 58 9.72 30.74 -0.32
N VAL A 59 9.48 29.69 -1.10
CA VAL A 59 9.53 28.31 -0.58
C VAL A 59 10.94 27.97 -0.08
N MET A 60 11.98 28.32 -0.83
CA MET A 60 13.38 28.05 -0.42
C MET A 60 13.77 28.82 0.84
N GLU A 61 13.20 30.01 1.06
CA GLU A 61 13.40 30.79 2.29
C GLU A 61 12.73 30.12 3.50
N HIS A 62 11.46 29.69 3.35
CA HIS A 62 10.61 29.25 4.46
C HIS A 62 10.59 27.74 4.74
N PHE A 63 11.11 26.92 3.82
CA PHE A 63 11.13 25.47 3.95
C PHE A 63 12.52 24.88 3.74
N GLU A 64 12.77 23.76 4.40
CA GLU A 64 13.89 22.87 4.14
C GLU A 64 13.47 21.81 3.13
N MET A 65 14.26 21.68 2.05
CA MET A 65 14.02 20.68 1.02
C MET A 65 14.23 19.27 1.59
N PRO A 66 13.46 18.26 1.12
CA PRO A 66 13.68 16.89 1.53
C PRO A 66 15.12 16.46 1.22
N ALA A 67 15.77 15.82 2.20
CA ALA A 67 17.13 15.34 2.04
C ALA A 67 17.22 14.38 0.84
N THR A 68 18.19 14.61 -0.05
CA THR A 68 18.46 13.70 -1.17
C THR A 68 19.36 12.57 -0.67
N PRO A 69 18.87 11.33 -0.48
CA PRO A 69 19.61 10.32 0.28
C PRO A 69 20.81 9.72 -0.45
N THR A 70 20.93 9.97 -1.75
CA THR A 70 21.91 9.32 -2.63
C THR A 70 23.27 10.03 -2.70
N GLY A 71 23.46 11.14 -2.00
CA GLY A 71 24.60 12.05 -2.21
C GLY A 71 25.99 11.40 -2.17
N ASN A 72 26.17 10.26 -1.50
CA ASN A 72 27.48 9.61 -1.34
C ASN A 72 27.57 8.15 -1.83
N PHE A 73 26.49 7.53 -2.33
CA PHE A 73 26.55 6.14 -2.83
C PHE A 73 26.76 6.13 -4.35
N THR A 74 27.91 5.64 -4.79
CA THR A 74 28.19 5.39 -6.21
C THR A 74 28.02 3.90 -6.49
N ALA A 75 27.10 3.56 -7.40
CA ALA A 75 26.92 2.18 -7.81
C ALA A 75 28.17 1.67 -8.54
N ASP A 76 28.72 0.57 -8.05
CA ASP A 76 29.78 -0.18 -8.71
C ASP A 76 29.17 -1.39 -9.41
N ASN A 77 29.10 -1.32 -10.74
CA ASN A 77 28.51 -2.37 -11.58
C ASN A 77 29.41 -3.61 -11.73
N THR A 78 30.61 -3.60 -11.15
CA THR A 78 31.49 -4.78 -11.12
C THR A 78 31.31 -5.63 -9.86
N ARG A 79 30.63 -5.09 -8.85
CA ARG A 79 30.39 -5.77 -7.57
C ARG A 79 29.36 -6.90 -7.72
N PRO A 80 29.55 -8.05 -7.05
CA PRO A 80 28.51 -9.08 -6.95
C PRO A 80 27.20 -8.50 -6.41
N VAL A 81 26.07 -9.00 -6.91
CA VAL A 81 24.75 -8.47 -6.56
C VAL A 81 24.45 -8.57 -5.06
N GLU A 82 24.92 -9.64 -4.41
CA GLU A 82 24.74 -9.87 -2.98
C GLU A 82 25.48 -8.81 -2.14
N GLU A 83 26.73 -8.51 -2.49
CA GLU A 83 27.53 -7.50 -1.80
C GLU A 83 26.96 -6.10 -2.05
N HIS A 84 26.45 -5.82 -3.25
CA HIS A 84 25.75 -4.58 -3.55
C HIS A 84 24.51 -4.39 -2.67
N ILE A 85 23.69 -5.44 -2.51
CA ILE A 85 22.49 -5.41 -1.67
C ILE A 85 22.85 -5.20 -0.20
N GLU A 86 23.87 -5.89 0.32
CA GLU A 86 24.29 -5.73 1.72
C GLU A 86 24.70 -4.30 2.07
N LEU A 87 25.38 -3.62 1.14
CA LEU A 87 25.78 -2.22 1.32
C LEU A 87 24.58 -1.26 1.25
N LEU A 88 23.58 -1.59 0.42
CA LEU A 88 22.39 -0.75 0.29
C LEU A 88 21.52 -0.74 1.55
N TRP A 89 21.60 -1.74 2.42
CA TRP A 89 20.85 -1.71 3.68
C TRP A 89 21.18 -0.49 4.53
N ASP A 90 22.44 -0.10 4.62
CA ASP A 90 22.86 1.06 5.41
C ASP A 90 22.51 2.38 4.71
N VAL A 91 22.48 2.40 3.37
CA VAL A 91 22.08 3.57 2.56
C VAL A 91 20.56 3.83 2.66
N LEU A 92 19.78 2.74 2.66
CA LEU A 92 18.33 2.79 2.73
C LEU A 92 17.80 2.89 4.16
N LYS A 93 18.67 2.71 5.16
CA LYS A 93 18.31 2.89 6.56
C LYS A 93 18.00 4.35 6.87
N ARG A 94 16.95 4.56 7.66
CA ARG A 94 16.66 5.80 8.37
C ARG A 94 16.73 5.52 9.87
N GLU A 95 17.30 6.46 10.60
CA GLU A 95 17.23 6.44 12.06
C GLU A 95 15.83 6.80 12.52
N LYS A 96 15.54 6.61 13.82
CA LYS A 96 14.28 7.07 14.41
C LYS A 96 14.05 8.56 14.13
N ASP A 97 12.79 8.91 13.93
CA ASP A 97 12.41 10.27 13.54
C ASP A 97 12.30 11.21 14.73
N LYS A 98 12.32 12.52 14.43
CA LYS A 98 11.94 13.58 15.36
C LYS A 98 10.54 14.08 14.99
N ASP A 99 9.73 14.41 15.99
CA ASP A 99 8.46 15.09 15.74
C ASP A 99 8.74 16.56 15.41
N ILE A 100 8.52 16.94 14.15
CA ILE A 100 8.69 18.32 13.68
C ILE A 100 7.31 18.90 13.37
N PRO A 101 6.83 19.91 14.13
CA PRO A 101 5.54 20.55 13.87
C PRO A 101 5.43 21.06 12.43
N GLY A 102 4.31 20.76 11.77
CA GLY A 102 4.07 21.16 10.38
C GLY A 102 4.79 20.32 9.32
N SER A 103 5.69 19.39 9.70
CA SER A 103 6.20 18.37 8.79
C SER A 103 5.12 17.35 8.46
N SER A 104 5.16 16.84 7.23
CA SER A 104 4.31 15.72 6.83
C SER A 104 4.81 14.38 7.36
N LEU A 105 6.09 14.24 7.73
CA LEU A 105 6.63 12.96 8.23
C LEU A 105 6.06 12.65 9.61
N LEU A 106 5.43 11.47 9.74
CA LEU A 106 4.94 10.95 11.00
C LEU A 106 6.09 10.26 11.73
N PRO A 107 6.44 10.69 12.95
CA PRO A 107 7.66 10.22 13.58
C PRO A 107 7.56 8.77 14.03
N LEU A 108 8.55 7.95 13.65
CA LEU A 108 8.71 6.57 14.09
C LEU A 108 9.76 6.42 15.20
N PRO A 109 9.50 5.60 16.23
CA PRO A 109 10.37 5.48 17.40
C PRO A 109 11.63 4.62 17.18
N TYR A 110 11.66 3.78 16.13
CA TYR A 110 12.76 2.87 15.81
C TYR A 110 13.30 3.13 14.40
N PRO A 111 14.56 2.74 14.10
CA PRO A 111 15.07 2.80 12.73
C PRO A 111 14.27 1.91 11.77
N TYR A 112 14.31 2.23 10.49
CA TYR A 112 13.60 1.51 9.44
C TYR A 112 14.33 1.58 8.10
N ILE A 113 13.94 0.73 7.15
CA ILE A 113 14.43 0.76 5.76
C ILE A 113 13.38 1.43 4.88
N VAL A 114 13.81 2.29 3.95
CA VAL A 114 12.95 2.89 2.92
C VAL A 114 13.19 2.26 1.54
N PRO A 115 12.25 2.35 0.59
CA PRO A 115 12.46 1.81 -0.77
C PRO A 115 13.61 2.49 -1.53
N GLY A 116 13.83 3.79 -1.30
CA GLY A 116 14.91 4.56 -1.94
C GLY A 116 14.42 5.59 -2.97
N GLY A 117 15.33 6.48 -3.39
CA GLY A 117 15.00 7.58 -4.32
C GLY A 117 14.03 8.59 -3.69
N ARG A 118 12.92 8.88 -4.39
CA ARG A 118 11.86 9.80 -3.91
C ARG A 118 11.06 9.25 -2.71
N PHE A 119 11.16 7.95 -2.45
CA PHE A 119 10.48 7.27 -1.35
C PHE A 119 11.37 7.31 -0.11
N ASN A 120 11.21 8.36 0.69
CA ASN A 120 12.05 8.66 1.85
C ASN A 120 11.34 8.40 3.20
N GLU A 121 10.21 7.70 3.14
CA GLU A 121 9.38 7.27 4.25
C GLU A 121 9.26 5.74 4.21
N ILE A 122 8.91 5.11 5.34
CA ILE A 122 8.59 3.68 5.33
C ILE A 122 7.33 3.47 4.51
N TYR A 123 7.29 2.41 3.71
CA TYR A 123 6.09 1.97 2.99
C TYR A 123 5.65 0.61 3.53
N TYR A 124 4.34 0.43 3.67
CA TYR A 124 3.79 -0.69 4.40
C TYR A 124 4.11 -2.05 3.75
N TRP A 125 3.60 -2.37 2.57
CA TRP A 125 3.79 -3.70 2.00
C TRP A 125 5.23 -3.94 1.52
N ASP A 126 5.94 -2.91 1.05
CA ASP A 126 7.34 -2.97 0.60
C ASP A 126 8.24 -3.48 1.73
N SER A 127 7.92 -3.09 2.97
CA SER A 127 8.64 -3.49 4.15
C SER A 127 8.60 -5.01 4.38
N PHE A 128 7.53 -5.70 4.01
CA PHE A 128 7.49 -7.16 4.17
C PHE A 128 8.50 -7.84 3.24
N PHE A 129 8.53 -7.43 1.97
CA PHE A 129 9.49 -7.97 1.00
C PHE A 129 10.93 -7.57 1.35
N THR A 130 11.13 -6.36 1.89
CA THR A 130 12.41 -5.91 2.44
C THR A 130 12.84 -6.79 3.63
N MET A 131 11.94 -7.09 4.56
CA MET A 131 12.20 -7.99 5.69
C MET A 131 12.58 -9.40 5.25
N GLN A 132 12.07 -9.90 4.13
CA GLN A 132 12.53 -11.18 3.57
C GLN A 132 14.01 -11.13 3.16
N GLY A 133 14.48 -10.01 2.62
CA GLY A 133 15.90 -9.78 2.35
C GLY A 133 16.73 -9.64 3.63
N LEU A 134 16.25 -8.85 4.60
CA LEU A 134 16.89 -8.69 5.91
C LEU A 134 17.02 -10.01 6.66
N LYS A 135 16.04 -10.93 6.51
CA LYS A 135 16.07 -12.28 7.08
C LYS A 135 17.27 -13.06 6.54
N VAL A 136 17.47 -13.04 5.22
CA VAL A 136 18.61 -13.70 4.56
C VAL A 136 19.93 -13.06 5.02
N SER A 137 19.94 -11.75 5.23
CA SER A 137 21.08 -10.96 5.70
C SER A 137 21.36 -11.11 7.20
N GLY A 138 20.53 -11.85 7.95
CA GLY A 138 20.65 -12.02 9.41
C GLY A 138 20.33 -10.77 10.24
N ARG A 139 19.73 -9.73 9.66
CA ARG A 139 19.43 -8.43 10.30
C ARG A 139 18.09 -8.45 11.05
N VAL A 140 17.98 -9.36 12.02
CA VAL A 140 16.74 -9.63 12.78
C VAL A 140 16.31 -8.44 13.63
N ASP A 141 17.27 -7.68 14.16
CA ASP A 141 17.07 -6.44 14.92
C ASP A 141 16.37 -5.34 14.09
N MET A 142 16.71 -5.22 12.81
CA MET A 142 16.05 -4.30 11.88
C MET A 142 14.62 -4.76 11.57
N ILE A 143 14.41 -6.06 11.36
CA ILE A 143 13.05 -6.63 11.18
C ILE A 143 12.19 -6.27 12.40
N GLU A 144 12.68 -6.54 13.61
CA GLU A 144 11.97 -6.22 14.85
C GLU A 144 11.68 -4.72 14.99
N SER A 145 12.65 -3.85 14.65
CA SER A 145 12.47 -2.40 14.67
C SER A 145 11.33 -1.94 13.75
N MET A 146 11.26 -2.51 12.54
CA MET A 146 10.19 -2.21 11.59
C MET A 146 8.83 -2.75 12.04
N VAL A 147 8.74 -3.96 12.62
CA VAL A 147 7.48 -4.48 13.21
C VAL A 147 7.01 -3.59 14.36
N LYS A 148 7.91 -3.14 15.23
CA LYS A 148 7.60 -2.19 16.32
C LYS A 148 7.09 -0.85 15.78
N ASN A 149 7.66 -0.33 14.71
CA ASN A 149 7.18 0.89 14.05
C ASN A 149 5.77 0.72 13.48
N PHE A 150 5.45 -0.43 12.88
CA PHE A 150 4.10 -0.69 12.38
C PHE A 150 3.07 -0.85 13.50
N ALA A 151 3.42 -1.54 14.59
CA ALA A 151 2.58 -1.60 15.79
C ALA A 151 2.35 -0.19 16.38
N TRP A 152 3.40 0.63 16.42
CA TRP A 152 3.30 2.03 16.86
C TRP A 152 2.35 2.86 15.99
N LEU A 153 2.39 2.70 14.66
CA LEU A 153 1.45 3.37 13.75
C LEU A 153 0.02 2.90 14.00
N ILE A 154 -0.21 1.59 14.17
CA ILE A 154 -1.54 1.06 14.52
C ILE A 154 -2.05 1.68 15.82
N ASP A 155 -1.19 1.82 16.83
CA ASP A 155 -1.58 2.36 18.14
C ASP A 155 -1.83 3.87 18.13
N THR A 156 -1.07 4.63 17.33
CA THR A 156 -1.11 6.10 17.33
C THR A 156 -2.00 6.70 16.24
N VAL A 157 -2.16 6.00 15.13
CA VAL A 157 -2.97 6.40 13.97
C VAL A 157 -4.29 5.61 13.89
N GLY A 158 -4.28 4.36 14.34
CA GLY A 158 -5.41 3.43 14.27
C GLY A 158 -5.28 2.36 13.17
N PHE A 159 -4.29 2.50 12.28
CA PHE A 159 -3.95 1.57 11.21
C PHE A 159 -2.54 1.89 10.69
N ILE A 160 -2.00 1.05 9.81
CA ILE A 160 -0.74 1.34 9.11
C ILE A 160 -1.07 2.14 7.83
N PRO A 161 -0.70 3.44 7.74
CA PRO A 161 -0.87 4.21 6.52
C PRO A 161 0.03 3.68 5.39
N ASN A 162 -0.29 4.05 4.14
CA ASN A 162 0.49 3.68 2.95
C ASN A 162 2.01 3.87 3.16
N GLY A 163 2.38 5.03 3.71
CA GLY A 163 3.67 5.26 4.37
C GLY A 163 3.54 6.22 5.55
N ASN A 164 4.61 6.48 6.30
CA ASN A 164 4.55 7.34 7.50
C ASN A 164 4.48 8.85 7.18
N ARG A 165 3.50 9.28 6.39
CA ARG A 165 3.25 10.69 6.05
C ARG A 165 1.80 11.11 6.31
N THR A 166 1.57 12.37 6.68
CA THR A 166 0.22 12.88 7.02
C THR A 166 -0.76 12.80 5.85
N TYR A 167 -0.29 12.98 4.62
CA TYR A 167 -1.12 12.85 3.40
C TYR A 167 -1.51 11.40 3.07
N PHE A 168 -0.96 10.41 3.79
CA PHE A 168 -1.38 9.00 3.72
C PHE A 168 -2.40 8.60 4.79
N LEU A 169 -2.82 9.50 5.69
CA LEU A 169 -3.77 9.19 6.77
C LEU A 169 -5.21 8.91 6.30
N GLY A 170 -5.48 8.95 5.00
CA GLY A 170 -6.75 8.49 4.40
C GLY A 170 -6.77 7.01 4.01
N ARG A 171 -5.61 6.36 3.87
CA ARG A 171 -5.47 5.01 3.27
C ARG A 171 -4.32 4.19 3.84
N SER A 172 -4.52 2.88 3.87
CA SER A 172 -3.49 1.89 4.19
C SER A 172 -2.66 1.49 2.94
N GLN A 173 -2.17 0.25 2.92
CA GLN A 173 -1.61 -0.47 1.77
C GLN A 173 -2.00 -1.97 1.90
N PRO A 174 -1.61 -2.88 0.98
CA PRO A 174 -1.87 -4.32 1.16
C PRO A 174 -1.41 -4.83 2.55
N PRO A 175 -2.30 -5.48 3.34
CA PRO A 175 -2.03 -5.69 4.76
C PRO A 175 -1.13 -6.90 5.06
N PHE A 176 0.18 -6.64 5.06
CA PHE A 176 1.21 -7.67 5.31
C PHE A 176 1.70 -7.77 6.77
N PHE A 177 1.21 -6.93 7.69
CA PHE A 177 1.69 -6.90 9.08
C PHE A 177 1.52 -8.26 9.79
N ALA A 178 0.44 -8.98 9.52
CA ALA A 178 0.28 -10.37 9.95
C ALA A 178 1.46 -11.27 9.53
N GLN A 179 1.87 -11.19 8.27
CA GLN A 179 3.01 -11.96 7.75
C GLN A 179 4.36 -11.46 8.30
N MET A 180 4.48 -10.16 8.60
CA MET A 180 5.66 -9.60 9.29
C MET A 180 5.77 -10.14 10.73
N VAL A 181 4.65 -10.24 11.45
CA VAL A 181 4.59 -10.82 12.79
C VAL A 181 4.90 -12.32 12.74
N ASP A 182 4.33 -13.06 11.79
CA ASP A 182 4.66 -14.48 11.56
C ASP A 182 6.16 -14.68 11.29
N LEU A 183 6.76 -13.84 10.44
CA LEU A 183 8.19 -13.86 10.15
C LEU A 183 9.02 -13.63 11.42
N LEU A 184 8.67 -12.62 12.22
CA LEU A 184 9.39 -12.32 13.45
C LEU A 184 9.22 -13.45 14.49
N ALA A 185 8.03 -14.07 14.56
CA ALA A 185 7.77 -15.22 15.42
C ALA A 185 8.56 -16.47 15.00
N GLU A 186 8.77 -16.68 13.69
CA GLU A 186 9.67 -17.72 13.18
C GLU A 186 11.11 -17.52 13.67
N LEU A 187 11.56 -16.26 13.73
CA LEU A 187 12.92 -15.89 14.09
C LEU A 187 13.18 -15.83 15.60
N LYS A 188 12.19 -15.37 16.39
CA LYS A 188 12.34 -15.07 17.83
C LYS A 188 11.48 -15.93 18.76
N GLY A 189 10.61 -16.77 18.21
CA GLY A 189 9.71 -17.64 18.97
C GLY A 189 8.27 -17.12 19.06
N LYS A 190 7.36 -18.01 19.48
CA LYS A 190 5.90 -17.77 19.43
C LYS A 190 5.40 -16.71 20.40
N ASP A 191 6.18 -16.33 21.41
CA ASP A 191 5.81 -15.24 22.32
C ASP A 191 5.65 -13.89 21.61
N ILE A 192 6.23 -13.73 20.41
CA ILE A 192 5.97 -12.59 19.52
C ILE A 192 4.47 -12.41 19.24
N TYR A 193 3.70 -13.50 19.12
CA TYR A 193 2.25 -13.40 18.94
C TYR A 193 1.56 -12.74 20.14
N LYS A 194 2.06 -12.95 21.36
CA LYS A 194 1.53 -12.29 22.55
C LYS A 194 1.78 -10.79 22.52
N GLU A 195 2.99 -10.40 22.12
CA GLU A 195 3.42 -9.00 22.04
C GLU A 195 2.57 -8.21 21.03
N TYR A 196 2.33 -8.77 19.84
CA TYR A 196 1.67 -8.06 18.73
C TYR A 196 0.18 -8.38 18.55
N LEU A 197 -0.41 -9.27 19.35
CA LEU A 197 -1.85 -9.56 19.28
C LEU A 197 -2.73 -8.28 19.33
N PRO A 198 -2.49 -7.31 20.23
CA PRO A 198 -3.31 -6.09 20.25
C PRO A 198 -3.24 -5.28 18.94
N ALA A 199 -2.08 -5.22 18.29
CA ALA A 199 -1.90 -4.54 17.02
C ALA A 199 -2.60 -5.30 15.87
N LEU A 200 -2.50 -6.63 15.85
CA LEU A 200 -3.21 -7.48 14.88
C LEU A 200 -4.75 -7.33 15.02
N GLU A 201 -5.27 -7.31 16.25
CA GLU A 201 -6.70 -7.10 16.53
C GLU A 201 -7.16 -5.72 16.01
N LYS A 202 -6.39 -4.66 16.25
CA LYS A 202 -6.70 -3.31 15.79
C LYS A 202 -6.66 -3.16 14.27
N GLU A 203 -5.64 -3.73 13.62
CA GLU A 203 -5.58 -3.70 12.16
C GLU A 203 -6.75 -4.48 11.54
N TYR A 204 -7.07 -5.65 12.07
CA TYR A 204 -8.25 -6.40 11.61
C TYR A 204 -9.53 -5.59 11.78
N ALA A 205 -9.69 -4.88 12.91
CA ALA A 205 -10.82 -3.98 13.13
C ALA A 205 -10.89 -2.83 12.12
N PHE A 206 -9.75 -2.25 11.72
CA PHE A 206 -9.69 -1.23 10.67
C PHE A 206 -10.23 -1.75 9.32
N TRP A 207 -9.77 -2.94 8.89
CA TRP A 207 -10.24 -3.52 7.63
C TRP A 207 -11.71 -3.94 7.68
N MET A 208 -12.21 -4.32 8.85
CA MET A 208 -13.60 -4.71 9.07
C MET A 208 -14.51 -3.55 9.48
N ASP A 209 -14.02 -2.31 9.46
CA ASP A 209 -14.75 -1.13 9.92
C ASP A 209 -16.00 -0.89 9.05
N ARG A 210 -17.16 -1.28 9.61
CA ARG A 210 -18.47 -1.11 9.01
C ARG A 210 -19.52 -0.85 10.08
N LYS A 211 -20.59 -0.16 9.67
CA LYS A 211 -21.80 -0.03 10.48
C LYS A 211 -22.65 -1.30 10.31
N LYS A 212 -23.33 -1.71 11.37
CA LYS A 212 -24.24 -2.88 11.34
C LYS A 212 -25.39 -2.67 10.36
N GLU A 213 -25.94 -1.45 10.36
CA GLU A 213 -26.95 -0.98 9.42
C GLU A 213 -26.27 -0.12 8.36
N GLY A 214 -26.47 -0.47 7.08
CA GLY A 214 -25.83 0.21 5.96
C GLY A 214 -25.94 -0.57 4.65
N PRO A 215 -25.46 0.02 3.54
CA PRO A 215 -25.38 -0.68 2.26
C PRO A 215 -24.43 -1.88 2.33
N ALA A 216 -24.57 -2.83 1.39
CA ALA A 216 -23.71 -4.00 1.29
C ALA A 216 -22.23 -3.61 1.15
N ALA A 217 -21.92 -2.62 0.31
CA ALA A 217 -20.59 -2.05 0.17
C ALA A 217 -20.43 -0.81 1.07
N GLN A 218 -19.50 -0.86 2.03
CA GLN A 218 -19.22 0.24 2.94
C GLN A 218 -17.72 0.33 3.23
N ARG A 219 -17.10 1.48 2.93
CA ARG A 219 -15.66 1.71 3.13
C ARG A 219 -14.85 0.57 2.50
N ARG A 220 -13.99 -0.11 3.28
CA ARG A 220 -13.18 -1.28 2.88
C ARG A 220 -13.95 -2.61 2.85
N THR A 221 -15.25 -2.63 3.15
CA THR A 221 -16.02 -3.88 3.31
C THR A 221 -17.10 -4.05 2.25
N PHE A 222 -17.41 -5.30 1.93
CA PHE A 222 -18.55 -5.72 1.13
C PHE A 222 -19.18 -6.97 1.76
N LEU A 223 -20.45 -6.87 2.14
CA LEU A 223 -21.25 -7.99 2.62
C LEU A 223 -21.84 -8.73 1.40
N THR A 224 -21.41 -9.98 1.19
CA THR A 224 -21.87 -10.81 0.08
C THR A 224 -23.32 -11.27 0.27
N ASP A 225 -23.93 -11.75 -0.81
CA ASP A 225 -25.28 -12.34 -0.78
C ASP A 225 -25.34 -13.61 0.12
N SER A 226 -24.20 -14.28 0.32
CA SER A 226 -24.05 -15.42 1.25
C SER A 226 -23.88 -15.01 2.72
N GLY A 227 -23.78 -13.71 3.01
CA GLY A 227 -23.53 -13.18 4.35
C GLY A 227 -22.05 -13.15 4.76
N ALA A 228 -21.13 -13.58 3.89
CA ALA A 228 -19.69 -13.46 4.14
C ALA A 228 -19.23 -12.01 4.00
N LEU A 229 -18.24 -11.60 4.79
CA LEU A 229 -17.67 -10.27 4.71
C LEU A 229 -16.33 -10.30 3.99
N VAL A 230 -16.29 -9.73 2.79
CA VAL A 230 -15.07 -9.55 1.99
C VAL A 230 -14.70 -8.08 1.90
N ASN A 231 -13.56 -7.78 1.31
CA ASN A 231 -12.98 -6.45 1.37
C ASN A 231 -12.60 -5.90 -0.01
N ARG A 232 -12.54 -4.57 -0.05
CA ARG A 232 -12.09 -3.77 -1.19
C ARG A 232 -11.16 -2.66 -0.71
N TYR A 233 -10.34 -2.13 -1.60
CA TYR A 233 -9.54 -0.95 -1.30
C TYR A 233 -10.42 0.31 -1.28
N TRP A 234 -10.11 1.24 -0.38
CA TRP A 234 -10.85 2.46 -0.11
C TRP A 234 -9.97 3.48 0.61
N ASP A 235 -9.82 4.68 0.07
CA ASP A 235 -9.31 5.83 0.83
C ASP A 235 -10.47 6.64 1.42
N ASP A 236 -10.32 7.20 2.62
CA ASP A 236 -11.33 8.00 3.30
C ASP A 236 -11.49 9.44 2.80
N GLN A 237 -10.58 9.91 1.97
CA GLN A 237 -10.57 11.26 1.39
C GLN A 237 -10.88 11.21 -0.12
N PRO A 238 -11.95 11.86 -0.61
CA PRO A 238 -12.27 11.97 -2.04
C PRO A 238 -11.70 13.26 -2.66
N VAL A 239 -10.43 13.57 -2.40
CA VAL A 239 -9.77 14.81 -2.88
C VAL A 239 -8.51 14.48 -3.67
N PRO A 240 -7.91 15.39 -4.46
CA PRO A 240 -6.64 15.12 -5.13
C PRO A 240 -5.55 14.67 -4.14
N ARG A 241 -4.70 13.72 -4.53
CA ARG A 241 -3.53 13.29 -3.74
C ARG A 241 -2.58 14.46 -3.54
N GLN A 242 -2.14 14.70 -2.30
CA GLN A 242 -1.26 15.84 -2.04
C GLN A 242 0.09 15.64 -2.77
N GLU A 243 0.62 14.42 -2.78
CA GLU A 243 1.86 14.02 -3.45
C GLU A 243 1.78 13.90 -4.98
N SER A 244 0.59 14.13 -5.57
CA SER A 244 0.33 14.11 -7.02
C SER A 244 -0.81 15.07 -7.38
N TYR A 245 -0.80 16.24 -6.74
CA TYR A 245 -1.96 17.12 -6.70
C TYR A 245 -2.32 17.67 -8.07
N LYS A 246 -1.32 18.17 -8.80
CA LYS A 246 -1.50 18.70 -10.15
C LYS A 246 -2.00 17.61 -11.10
N GLU A 247 -1.36 16.44 -11.06
CA GLU A 247 -1.70 15.30 -11.91
C GLU A 247 -3.15 14.86 -11.71
N ASP A 248 -3.58 14.69 -10.45
CA ASP A 248 -4.94 14.29 -10.13
C ASP A 248 -5.97 15.35 -10.58
N VAL A 249 -5.68 16.65 -10.38
CA VAL A 249 -6.56 17.76 -10.80
C VAL A 249 -6.71 17.82 -12.32
N GLU A 250 -5.61 17.59 -13.07
CA GLU A 250 -5.60 17.58 -14.53
C GLU A 250 -6.33 16.36 -15.09
N ASP A 251 -6.09 15.17 -14.54
CA ASP A 251 -6.75 13.93 -14.98
C ASP A 251 -8.25 13.91 -14.66
N ALA A 252 -8.64 14.51 -13.53
CA ALA A 252 -10.05 14.67 -13.17
C ALA A 252 -10.84 15.53 -14.19
N GLN A 253 -10.19 16.37 -15.00
CA GLN A 253 -10.88 17.11 -16.07
C GLN A 253 -11.34 16.19 -17.22
N LYS A 254 -10.70 15.03 -17.38
CA LYS A 254 -11.06 14.03 -18.39
C LYS A 254 -12.19 13.11 -17.90
N TYR A 255 -12.47 13.11 -16.60
CA TYR A 255 -13.54 12.31 -16.00
C TYR A 255 -14.91 12.93 -16.28
N LYS A 256 -15.85 12.13 -16.78
CA LYS A 256 -17.21 12.61 -17.13
C LYS A 256 -18.22 12.53 -15.97
N GLY A 257 -17.81 11.97 -14.83
CA GLY A 257 -18.65 11.81 -13.64
C GLY A 257 -18.30 12.78 -12.53
N ASP A 258 -18.70 12.43 -11.31
CA ASP A 258 -18.33 13.16 -10.10
C ASP A 258 -16.81 13.07 -9.85
N LYS A 259 -16.14 14.21 -9.70
CA LYS A 259 -14.70 14.26 -9.44
C LYS A 259 -14.34 13.61 -8.11
N GLU A 260 -15.21 13.67 -7.11
CA GLU A 260 -14.98 12.99 -5.82
C GLU A 260 -14.90 11.47 -6.00
N ASP A 261 -15.73 10.89 -6.87
CA ASP A 261 -15.69 9.47 -7.21
C ASP A 261 -14.38 9.12 -7.94
N PHE A 262 -13.94 9.96 -8.88
CA PHE A 262 -12.63 9.79 -9.53
C PHE A 262 -11.48 9.79 -8.51
N TYR A 263 -11.40 10.82 -7.65
CA TYR A 263 -10.36 10.92 -6.64
C TYR A 263 -10.40 9.75 -5.66
N ARG A 264 -11.60 9.29 -5.27
CA ARG A 264 -11.75 8.11 -4.41
C ARG A 264 -11.16 6.87 -5.05
N ASN A 265 -11.43 6.61 -6.33
CA ASN A 265 -10.93 5.44 -7.04
C ASN A 265 -9.41 5.52 -7.28
N ILE A 266 -8.88 6.71 -7.57
CA ILE A 266 -7.45 6.98 -7.68
C ILE A 266 -6.73 6.67 -6.37
N ARG A 267 -7.23 7.22 -5.25
CA ARG A 267 -6.62 6.99 -3.94
C ARG A 267 -6.79 5.55 -3.44
N ALA A 268 -7.92 4.90 -3.74
CA ALA A 268 -8.10 3.48 -3.48
C ALA A 268 -7.12 2.61 -4.29
N ALA A 269 -6.77 2.98 -5.51
CA ALA A 269 -5.72 2.29 -6.26
C ALA A 269 -4.34 2.49 -5.61
N CYS A 270 -4.08 3.63 -4.98
CA CYS A 270 -2.87 3.81 -4.17
C CYS A 270 -2.89 2.94 -2.90
N GLU A 271 -4.05 2.77 -2.24
CA GLU A 271 -4.19 1.81 -1.11
C GLU A 271 -3.94 0.36 -1.57
N SER A 272 -4.17 0.05 -2.85
CA SER A 272 -3.87 -1.27 -3.40
C SER A 272 -2.38 -1.56 -3.60
N GLY A 273 -1.53 -0.52 -3.58
CA GLY A 273 -0.13 -0.58 -3.99
C GLY A 273 0.07 -0.67 -5.52
N TRP A 274 -1.01 -0.69 -6.32
CA TRP A 274 -0.97 -0.81 -7.78
C TRP A 274 -1.45 0.47 -8.48
N ASP A 275 -0.84 1.61 -8.16
CA ASP A 275 -1.11 2.92 -8.75
C ASP A 275 -0.19 3.21 -9.96
N PHE A 276 -0.63 3.13 -11.21
CA PHE A 276 -1.90 2.59 -11.66
C PHE A 276 -1.71 1.35 -12.54
N SER A 277 -2.82 0.68 -12.81
CA SER A 277 -2.92 -0.56 -13.58
C SER A 277 -4.24 -0.62 -14.34
N ALA A 278 -4.23 -1.24 -15.52
CA ALA A 278 -5.40 -1.66 -16.28
C ALA A 278 -6.35 -2.52 -15.45
N ARG A 279 -5.84 -3.21 -14.43
CA ARG A 279 -6.61 -3.96 -13.43
C ARG A 279 -7.78 -3.17 -12.85
N TRP A 280 -7.61 -1.86 -12.67
CA TRP A 280 -8.61 -1.00 -12.04
C TRP A 280 -9.54 -0.28 -13.02
N LEU A 281 -9.33 -0.44 -14.33
CA LEU A 281 -9.96 0.39 -15.35
C LEU A 281 -11.04 -0.38 -16.10
N SER A 282 -12.16 0.28 -16.40
CA SER A 282 -13.18 -0.31 -17.28
C SER A 282 -12.77 -0.29 -18.75
N ASP A 283 -11.99 0.70 -19.17
CA ASP A 283 -11.21 0.72 -20.41
C ASP A 283 -9.72 0.65 -20.03
N PRO A 284 -9.02 -0.47 -20.29
CA PRO A 284 -7.66 -0.70 -19.80
C PRO A 284 -6.62 0.29 -20.33
N MET A 285 -6.97 1.12 -21.31
CA MET A 285 -6.09 2.12 -21.90
C MET A 285 -6.32 3.55 -21.37
N LYS A 286 -7.32 3.75 -20.49
CA LYS A 286 -7.76 5.09 -20.09
C LYS A 286 -7.92 5.20 -18.57
N LEU A 287 -6.98 5.90 -17.92
CA LEU A 287 -6.98 6.11 -16.47
C LEU A 287 -8.28 6.75 -15.95
N HIS A 288 -8.89 7.66 -16.71
CA HIS A 288 -10.17 8.29 -16.35
C HIS A 288 -11.38 7.32 -16.39
N THR A 289 -11.16 6.01 -16.56
CA THR A 289 -12.20 4.97 -16.47
C THR A 289 -12.01 4.07 -15.23
N ILE A 290 -11.17 4.53 -14.28
CA ILE A 290 -10.85 3.86 -13.03
C ILE A 290 -12.09 3.65 -12.14
N GLN A 291 -12.17 2.46 -11.55
CA GLN A 291 -13.34 1.99 -10.79
C GLN A 291 -12.92 1.05 -9.65
N THR A 292 -11.74 1.26 -9.06
CA THR A 292 -11.13 0.46 -7.99
C THR A 292 -12.11 0.06 -6.88
N THR A 293 -12.93 1.00 -6.41
CA THR A 293 -13.87 0.78 -5.30
C THR A 293 -15.05 -0.11 -5.67
N LYS A 294 -15.25 -0.43 -6.95
CA LYS A 294 -16.30 -1.34 -7.42
C LYS A 294 -15.84 -2.79 -7.47
N LEU A 295 -14.58 -3.05 -7.12
CA LEU A 295 -13.94 -4.35 -7.26
C LEU A 295 -13.68 -4.99 -5.89
N ILE A 296 -13.80 -6.31 -5.84
CA ILE A 296 -13.35 -7.16 -4.74
C ILE A 296 -11.99 -7.72 -5.19
N PRO A 297 -10.86 -7.19 -4.68
CA PRO A 297 -9.54 -7.60 -5.12
C PRO A 297 -9.18 -8.96 -4.53
N VAL A 298 -8.72 -9.89 -5.37
CA VAL A 298 -8.37 -11.24 -4.92
C VAL A 298 -7.19 -11.24 -3.94
N ASP A 299 -6.19 -10.40 -4.18
CA ASP A 299 -5.01 -10.23 -3.34
C ASP A 299 -5.34 -9.73 -1.94
N LEU A 300 -6.12 -8.66 -1.82
CA LEU A 300 -6.55 -8.10 -0.53
C LEU A 300 -7.25 -9.16 0.32
N ASN A 301 -8.18 -9.90 -0.28
CA ASN A 301 -8.94 -10.91 0.45
C ASN A 301 -8.07 -12.09 0.86
N CYS A 302 -7.06 -12.46 0.07
CA CYS A 302 -6.07 -13.45 0.50
C CYS A 302 -5.21 -12.95 1.67
N LEU A 303 -4.82 -11.67 1.67
CA LEU A 303 -4.05 -11.07 2.77
C LEU A 303 -4.85 -11.05 4.08
N LEU A 304 -6.13 -10.70 4.01
CA LEU A 304 -7.01 -10.71 5.18
C LEU A 304 -7.32 -12.13 5.67
N TYR A 305 -7.35 -13.13 4.77
CA TYR A 305 -7.36 -14.53 5.18
C TYR A 305 -6.09 -14.86 5.99
N GLY A 306 -4.92 -14.42 5.52
CA GLY A 306 -3.66 -14.54 6.26
C GLY A 306 -3.70 -13.90 7.65
N LEU A 307 -4.28 -12.71 7.76
CA LEU A 307 -4.48 -12.03 9.05
C LEU A 307 -5.42 -12.81 9.99
N GLU A 308 -6.54 -13.35 9.48
CA GLU A 308 -7.45 -14.18 10.27
C GLU A 308 -6.76 -15.46 10.77
N VAL A 309 -5.95 -16.12 9.95
CA VAL A 309 -5.14 -17.29 10.33
C VAL A 309 -4.09 -16.93 11.38
N THR A 310 -3.42 -15.78 11.23
CA THR A 310 -2.43 -15.30 12.20
C THR A 310 -3.07 -15.00 13.56
N LEU A 311 -4.22 -14.33 13.57
CA LEU A 311 -5.01 -14.09 14.78
C LEU A 311 -5.45 -15.41 15.43
N GLN A 312 -5.91 -16.39 14.64
CA GLN A 312 -6.22 -17.73 15.14
C GLN A 312 -5.02 -18.36 15.85
N HIS A 313 -3.82 -18.31 15.24
CA HIS A 313 -2.60 -18.84 15.84
C HIS A 313 -2.26 -18.13 17.16
N ALA A 314 -2.32 -16.80 17.17
CA ALA A 314 -2.04 -15.99 18.35
C ALA A 314 -3.00 -16.31 19.51
N TYR A 315 -4.31 -16.35 19.25
CA TYR A 315 -5.31 -16.70 20.27
C TYR A 315 -5.11 -18.11 20.82
N ASN A 316 -4.87 -19.09 19.95
CA ASN A 316 -4.66 -20.47 20.37
C ASN A 316 -3.38 -20.62 21.22
N HIS A 317 -2.31 -19.93 20.84
CA HIS A 317 -1.05 -19.91 21.60
C HIS A 317 -1.25 -19.36 23.02
N LEU A 318 -2.14 -18.38 23.17
CA LEU A 318 -2.50 -17.76 24.46
C LEU A 318 -3.60 -18.49 25.23
N GLY A 319 -4.07 -19.64 24.74
CA GLY A 319 -5.16 -20.40 25.37
C GLY A 319 -6.57 -19.81 25.17
N MET A 320 -6.72 -18.78 24.34
CA MET A 320 -8.00 -18.11 24.02
C MET A 320 -8.80 -18.89 22.96
N LYS A 321 -9.16 -20.14 23.26
CA LYS A 321 -9.74 -21.10 22.29
C LYS A 321 -11.01 -20.62 21.59
N GLU A 322 -11.89 -19.90 22.29
CA GLU A 322 -13.14 -19.38 21.71
C GLU A 322 -12.85 -18.33 20.62
N LYS A 323 -12.00 -17.34 20.91
CA LYS A 323 -11.56 -16.34 19.93
C LYS A 323 -10.83 -16.99 18.75
N GLY A 324 -9.97 -17.98 19.03
CA GLY A 324 -9.29 -18.77 17.99
C GLY A 324 -10.27 -19.50 17.07
N THR A 325 -11.32 -20.11 17.63
CA THR A 325 -12.39 -20.77 16.86
C THR A 325 -13.20 -19.76 16.04
N GLY A 326 -13.45 -18.57 16.59
CA GLY A 326 -14.10 -17.48 15.86
C GLY A 326 -13.32 -17.05 14.62
N MET A 327 -12.00 -16.86 14.74
CA MET A 327 -11.14 -16.50 13.60
C MET A 327 -11.01 -17.64 12.58
N TYR A 328 -10.96 -18.89 13.03
CA TYR A 328 -11.00 -20.05 12.13
C TYR A 328 -12.28 -20.11 11.29
N ASN A 329 -13.43 -19.81 11.87
CA ASN A 329 -14.69 -19.79 11.12
C ASN A 329 -14.70 -18.64 10.09
N LYS A 330 -14.24 -17.45 10.48
CA LYS A 330 -14.09 -16.30 9.58
C LYS A 330 -13.15 -16.58 8.41
N SER A 331 -12.00 -17.22 8.66
CA SER A 331 -11.05 -17.57 7.60
C SER A 331 -11.62 -18.59 6.62
N LYS A 332 -12.42 -19.56 7.08
CA LYS A 332 -13.15 -20.48 6.19
C LYS A 332 -14.21 -19.77 5.35
N GLU A 333 -14.99 -18.86 5.96
CA GLU A 333 -16.00 -18.06 5.25
C GLU A 333 -15.33 -17.21 4.16
N ARG A 334 -14.19 -16.57 4.47
CA ARG A 334 -13.41 -15.80 3.51
C ARG A 334 -12.83 -16.67 2.40
N ALA A 335 -12.24 -17.82 2.73
CA ALA A 335 -11.72 -18.75 1.74
C ALA A 335 -12.81 -19.22 0.76
N ALA A 336 -14.00 -19.54 1.26
CA ALA A 336 -15.15 -19.89 0.45
C ALA A 336 -15.60 -18.72 -0.44
N ALA A 337 -15.61 -17.49 0.09
CA ALA A 337 -15.94 -16.29 -0.67
C ALA A 337 -14.90 -15.99 -1.76
N ILE A 338 -13.60 -16.12 -1.49
CA ILE A 338 -12.53 -15.96 -2.49
C ILE A 338 -12.75 -16.94 -3.64
N PHE A 339 -13.04 -18.21 -3.34
CA PHE A 339 -13.35 -19.18 -4.39
C PHE A 339 -14.60 -18.79 -5.17
N ALA A 340 -15.71 -18.46 -4.49
CA ALA A 340 -16.98 -18.16 -5.15
C ALA A 340 -16.95 -16.90 -6.02
N TYR A 341 -16.20 -15.88 -5.62
CA TYR A 341 -16.18 -14.58 -6.29
C TYR A 341 -14.99 -14.40 -7.24
N CYS A 342 -13.83 -14.95 -6.91
CA CYS A 342 -12.60 -14.66 -7.64
C CYS A 342 -12.14 -15.81 -8.55
N TRP A 343 -12.58 -17.05 -8.37
CA TRP A 343 -12.20 -18.14 -9.26
C TRP A 343 -13.03 -18.14 -10.55
N ASN A 344 -12.37 -18.06 -11.70
CA ASN A 344 -13.03 -18.25 -12.99
C ASN A 344 -12.78 -19.66 -13.52
N GLU A 345 -13.79 -20.52 -13.45
CA GLU A 345 -13.67 -21.93 -13.85
C GLU A 345 -13.37 -22.11 -15.34
N LYS A 346 -13.83 -21.19 -16.21
CA LYS A 346 -13.57 -21.26 -17.65
C LYS A 346 -12.12 -20.93 -17.96
N GLU A 347 -11.61 -19.84 -17.39
CA GLU A 347 -10.22 -19.39 -17.59
C GLU A 347 -9.22 -20.26 -16.83
N GLY A 348 -9.63 -20.87 -15.71
CA GLY A 348 -8.71 -21.64 -14.85
C GLY A 348 -7.74 -20.78 -14.07
N PHE A 349 -8.17 -19.57 -13.71
CA PHE A 349 -7.35 -18.60 -12.98
C PHE A 349 -8.22 -17.76 -12.05
N TYR A 350 -7.59 -17.04 -11.11
CA TYR A 350 -8.27 -16.12 -10.23
C TYR A 350 -8.23 -14.67 -10.76
N PHE A 351 -9.33 -13.96 -10.57
CA PHE A 351 -9.56 -12.59 -11.02
C PHE A 351 -10.20 -11.77 -9.90
N ASP A 352 -10.16 -10.45 -10.02
CA ASP A 352 -10.99 -9.60 -9.17
C ASP A 352 -12.46 -9.73 -9.57
N TYR A 353 -13.37 -9.49 -8.64
CA TYR A 353 -14.81 -9.52 -8.90
C TYR A 353 -15.40 -8.13 -8.95
N HIS A 354 -16.25 -7.86 -9.93
CA HIS A 354 -16.95 -6.59 -10.04
C HIS A 354 -18.30 -6.64 -9.32
N ILE A 355 -18.46 -5.85 -8.27
CA ILE A 355 -19.61 -5.87 -7.36
C ILE A 355 -20.93 -5.60 -8.12
N GLU A 356 -20.97 -4.54 -8.93
CA GLU A 356 -22.19 -4.12 -9.62
C GLU A 356 -22.55 -5.03 -10.82
N LYS A 357 -21.55 -5.45 -11.61
CA LYS A 357 -21.74 -6.34 -12.77
C LYS A 357 -21.97 -7.81 -12.38
N LYS A 358 -21.65 -8.15 -11.13
CA LYS A 358 -21.78 -9.50 -10.56
C LYS A 358 -21.00 -10.58 -11.30
N GLU A 359 -19.82 -10.25 -11.80
CA GLU A 359 -18.95 -11.17 -12.55
C GLU A 359 -17.46 -10.90 -12.26
N THR A 360 -16.61 -11.88 -12.53
CA THR A 360 -15.16 -11.68 -12.53
C THR A 360 -14.77 -10.67 -13.60
N THR A 361 -13.84 -9.78 -13.29
CA THR A 361 -13.25 -8.85 -14.27
C THR A 361 -12.53 -9.63 -15.38
N PRO A 362 -12.45 -9.07 -16.60
CA PRO A 362 -11.74 -9.72 -17.70
C PRO A 362 -10.21 -9.52 -17.64
N ILE A 363 -9.70 -8.77 -16.66
CA ILE A 363 -8.31 -8.34 -16.62
C ILE A 363 -7.45 -9.40 -15.93
N LYS A 364 -6.55 -10.02 -16.70
CA LYS A 364 -5.55 -10.95 -16.20
C LYS A 364 -4.48 -10.16 -15.42
N SER A 365 -4.32 -10.43 -14.13
CA SER A 365 -3.27 -9.82 -13.31
C SER A 365 -2.57 -10.84 -12.42
N LEU A 366 -1.32 -10.59 -12.04
CA LEU A 366 -0.58 -11.46 -11.12
C LEU A 366 -1.19 -11.54 -9.71
N ALA A 367 -2.15 -10.69 -9.36
CA ALA A 367 -2.91 -10.83 -8.12
C ALA A 367 -3.60 -12.20 -8.01
N GLY A 368 -3.96 -12.81 -9.16
CA GLY A 368 -4.56 -14.15 -9.21
C GLY A 368 -3.67 -15.27 -8.68
N ILE A 369 -2.41 -15.01 -8.33
CA ILE A 369 -1.52 -15.99 -7.70
C ILE A 369 -1.53 -15.94 -6.16
N PHE A 370 -2.09 -14.90 -5.55
CA PHE A 370 -2.16 -14.77 -4.10
C PHE A 370 -2.87 -15.97 -3.41
N PRO A 371 -3.93 -16.57 -3.99
CA PRO A 371 -4.51 -17.79 -3.43
C PRO A 371 -3.52 -18.95 -3.27
N LEU A 372 -2.51 -19.09 -4.15
CA LEU A 372 -1.49 -20.12 -4.02
C LEU A 372 -0.51 -19.79 -2.88
N TYR A 373 -0.13 -18.52 -2.71
CA TYR A 373 0.72 -18.09 -1.59
C TYR A 373 0.08 -18.45 -0.23
N PHE A 374 -1.22 -18.22 -0.09
CA PHE A 374 -1.98 -18.52 1.13
C PHE A 374 -2.51 -19.96 1.20
N LYS A 375 -2.11 -20.84 0.28
CA LYS A 375 -2.51 -22.26 0.23
C LYS A 375 -4.04 -22.48 0.17
N LEU A 376 -4.76 -21.58 -0.49
CA LEU A 376 -6.21 -21.62 -0.65
C LEU A 376 -6.66 -22.45 -1.84
N ALA A 377 -5.82 -22.61 -2.86
CA ALA A 377 -6.13 -23.37 -4.05
C ALA A 377 -6.07 -24.90 -3.79
N THR A 378 -6.80 -25.68 -4.58
CA THR A 378 -6.56 -27.12 -4.70
C THR A 378 -5.33 -27.39 -5.59
N ALA A 379 -4.74 -28.59 -5.52
CA ALA A 379 -3.61 -28.97 -6.38
C ALA A 379 -3.94 -28.81 -7.88
N LYS A 380 -5.16 -29.19 -8.29
CA LYS A 380 -5.64 -29.02 -9.67
C LYS A 380 -5.75 -27.55 -10.07
N GLN A 381 -6.21 -26.67 -9.17
CA GLN A 381 -6.24 -25.23 -9.44
C GLN A 381 -4.83 -24.64 -9.52
N ALA A 382 -3.93 -25.08 -8.64
CA ALA A 382 -2.53 -24.63 -8.66
C ALA A 382 -1.83 -25.00 -9.98
N GLU A 383 -2.03 -26.22 -10.49
CA GLU A 383 -1.51 -26.65 -11.80
C GLU A 383 -2.07 -25.81 -12.96
N ARG A 384 -3.36 -25.49 -12.92
CA ARG A 384 -3.98 -24.59 -13.91
C ARG A 384 -3.40 -23.18 -13.83
N CYS A 385 -3.23 -22.64 -12.61
CA CYS A 385 -2.58 -21.35 -12.42
C CYS A 385 -1.13 -21.34 -12.92
N ALA A 386 -0.35 -22.40 -12.70
CA ALA A 386 1.02 -22.52 -13.20
C ALA A 386 1.06 -22.50 -14.74
N THR A 387 0.15 -23.23 -15.39
CA THR A 387 -0.02 -23.21 -16.85
C THR A 387 -0.40 -21.80 -17.33
N TYR A 388 -1.37 -21.17 -16.67
CA TYR A 388 -1.85 -19.83 -16.99
C TYR A 388 -0.73 -18.76 -16.90
N LEU A 389 0.11 -18.84 -15.87
CA LEU A 389 1.28 -17.97 -15.71
C LEU A 389 2.26 -18.13 -16.87
N LYS A 390 2.57 -19.37 -17.25
CA LYS A 390 3.49 -19.67 -18.36
C LYS A 390 2.97 -19.13 -19.69
N GLU A 391 1.67 -19.26 -19.95
CA GLU A 391 1.05 -18.85 -21.21
C GLU A 391 0.87 -17.34 -21.34
N HIS A 392 0.55 -16.65 -20.24
CA HIS A 392 0.12 -15.25 -20.32
C HIS A 392 1.10 -14.24 -19.72
N PHE A 393 1.86 -14.62 -18.67
CA PHE A 393 2.63 -13.67 -17.87
C PHE A 393 4.14 -13.85 -18.00
N LEU A 394 4.62 -15.07 -18.21
CA LEU A 394 6.06 -15.34 -18.28
C LEU A 394 6.68 -14.75 -19.55
N LYS A 395 7.68 -13.89 -19.36
CA LYS A 395 8.56 -13.34 -20.41
C LYS A 395 10.02 -13.64 -20.05
N ALA A 396 10.95 -13.23 -20.92
CA ALA A 396 12.38 -13.51 -20.73
C ALA A 396 12.95 -12.97 -19.40
N GLY A 397 12.43 -11.83 -18.91
CA GLY A 397 12.89 -11.18 -17.68
C GLY A 397 12.08 -11.51 -16.42
N GLY A 398 11.12 -12.44 -16.48
CA GLY A 398 10.23 -12.76 -15.36
C GLY A 398 8.75 -12.64 -15.72
N LEU A 399 7.89 -12.55 -14.71
CA LEU A 399 6.45 -12.41 -14.88
C LEU A 399 6.07 -10.93 -15.04
N VAL A 400 5.41 -10.58 -16.14
CA VAL A 400 4.79 -9.25 -16.28
C VAL A 400 3.58 -9.12 -15.36
N THR A 401 3.27 -7.92 -14.93
CA THR A 401 2.22 -7.64 -13.93
C THR A 401 0.81 -7.94 -14.43
N THR A 402 0.56 -7.54 -15.68
CA THR A 402 -0.58 -7.90 -16.52
C THR A 402 -0.03 -8.12 -17.93
N PRO A 403 -0.75 -8.78 -18.86
CA PRO A 403 -0.33 -8.88 -20.25
C PRO A 403 -0.69 -7.63 -21.08
N ILE A 404 -1.19 -6.56 -20.47
CA ILE A 404 -1.72 -5.36 -21.16
C ILE A 404 -0.64 -4.28 -21.20
N HIS A 405 -0.42 -3.64 -22.34
CA HIS A 405 0.48 -2.49 -22.49
C HIS A 405 -0.29 -1.17 -22.37
N SER A 406 -0.73 -0.83 -21.16
CA SER A 406 -1.57 0.36 -20.91
C SER A 406 -0.80 1.68 -20.88
N GLY A 407 0.52 1.62 -20.71
CA GLY A 407 1.38 2.76 -20.37
C GLY A 407 1.44 3.07 -18.87
N GLN A 408 0.66 2.37 -18.04
CA GLN A 408 0.72 2.46 -16.58
C GLN A 408 1.84 1.55 -16.02
N GLN A 409 2.35 1.86 -14.84
CA GLN A 409 3.52 1.17 -14.30
C GLN A 409 3.23 -0.26 -13.78
N TRP A 410 1.99 -0.55 -13.34
CA TRP A 410 1.58 -1.88 -12.87
C TRP A 410 0.91 -2.70 -13.98
N ASP A 411 1.56 -2.73 -15.16
CA ASP A 411 1.12 -3.41 -16.37
C ASP A 411 2.33 -3.84 -17.22
N ALA A 412 2.13 -4.58 -18.32
CA ALA A 412 3.22 -4.91 -19.23
C ALA A 412 3.86 -3.62 -19.81
N PRO A 413 5.19 -3.62 -20.00
CA PRO A 413 6.13 -4.74 -19.88
C PRO A 413 6.70 -4.95 -18.46
N ASN A 414 6.21 -4.24 -17.45
CA ASN A 414 6.85 -4.21 -16.14
C ASN A 414 6.58 -5.47 -15.33
N GLY A 415 7.63 -5.97 -14.67
CA GLY A 415 7.56 -6.97 -13.62
C GLY A 415 8.00 -6.36 -12.29
N TRP A 416 7.21 -6.58 -11.23
CA TRP A 416 7.51 -6.05 -9.89
C TRP A 416 8.00 -7.17 -8.97
N ALA A 417 9.09 -6.91 -8.24
CA ALA A 417 9.73 -7.87 -7.33
C ALA A 417 8.76 -8.50 -6.31
N PRO A 418 7.83 -7.75 -5.65
CA PRO A 418 6.78 -8.32 -4.82
C PRO A 418 6.01 -9.45 -5.50
N LEU A 419 5.59 -9.23 -6.75
CA LEU A 419 4.76 -10.18 -7.50
C LEU A 419 5.56 -11.39 -7.97
N GLN A 420 6.85 -11.21 -8.27
CA GLN A 420 7.75 -12.34 -8.54
C GLN A 420 7.87 -13.23 -7.31
N TYR A 421 8.06 -12.63 -6.13
CA TYR A 421 8.15 -13.35 -4.86
C TYR A 421 6.85 -14.09 -4.53
N MET A 422 5.70 -13.42 -4.67
CA MET A 422 4.38 -14.01 -4.43
C MET A 422 4.12 -15.20 -5.35
N ALA A 423 4.46 -15.07 -6.65
CA ALA A 423 4.33 -16.18 -7.60
C ALA A 423 5.29 -17.34 -7.29
N TYR A 424 6.57 -17.05 -7.03
CA TYR A 424 7.56 -18.06 -6.68
C TYR A 424 7.15 -18.85 -5.44
N LYS A 425 6.80 -18.16 -4.34
CA LYS A 425 6.38 -18.81 -3.10
C LYS A 425 5.04 -19.52 -3.25
N GLY A 426 4.08 -18.93 -3.96
CA GLY A 426 2.79 -19.55 -4.23
C GLY A 426 2.94 -20.86 -4.99
N LEU A 427 3.73 -20.87 -6.08
CA LEU A 427 4.01 -22.09 -6.83
C LEU A 427 4.75 -23.12 -5.99
N LYS A 428 5.73 -22.72 -5.18
CA LYS A 428 6.50 -23.63 -4.31
C LYS A 428 5.67 -24.30 -3.21
N ASN A 429 4.51 -23.75 -2.86
CA ASN A 429 3.63 -24.32 -1.85
C ASN A 429 2.85 -25.56 -2.34
N TYR A 430 2.85 -25.83 -3.64
CA TYR A 430 2.17 -26.93 -4.33
C TYR A 430 3.18 -27.75 -5.13
#